data_AF-A0A2V8KRD4-F1
#
_entry.id   AF-A0A2V8KRD4-F1
#
_cell.length_a   1.000
_cell.length_b   1.000
_cell.length_c   1.000
_cell.angle_alpha   90.00
_cell.angle_beta   90.00
_cell.angle_gamma   90.00
#
_symmetry.space_group_name_H-M   'P 1'
#
loop_
_entity.id
_entity.type
_entity.pdbx_description
1 polymer ?
#
loop_
_entity_poly.entity_id
_entity_poly.type
_entity_poly.pdbx_seq_one_letter_code
_entity_poly.pdbx_strand_id
1 'polypeptide(L)'
;MHVSYGVASGAFTADAKPPNIKRPITVEELAPGYKRVHEEARERLRTLKPIDLEKEMQFFGSTQTVSALLWNIMLLHLVHHRGQLSVLVRLAGGVVPELFGPTREQSRAAARN
;
A
#
# COMPACT_ATOMS: atom_id res chain seq x y z
N MET A 1 -5.80 6.03 2.72
CA MET A 1 -5.51 6.30 4.14
C MET A 1 -4.00 6.29 4.36
N HIS A 2 -3.45 7.26 5.10
CA HIS A 2 -1.99 7.46 5.22
C HIS A 2 -1.43 6.81 6.48
N VAL A 3 -1.46 5.47 6.53
CA VAL A 3 -1.15 4.70 7.75
C VAL A 3 0.25 4.99 8.29
N SER A 4 1.27 4.98 7.43
CA SER A 4 2.65 5.28 7.83
C SER A 4 2.83 6.69 8.40
N TYR A 5 2.04 7.66 7.93
CA TYR A 5 2.05 9.02 8.46
C TYR A 5 1.38 9.08 9.83
N GLY A 6 0.20 8.49 9.98
CA GLY A 6 -0.50 8.45 11.27
C GLY A 6 0.32 7.77 12.37
N VAL A 7 0.98 6.65 12.03
CA VAL A 7 1.91 5.96 12.94
C VAL A 7 3.10 6.85 13.31
N ALA A 8 3.74 7.48 12.33
CA ALA A 8 4.89 8.36 12.60
C ALA A 8 4.53 9.63 13.37
N SER A 9 3.32 10.17 13.18
CA SER A 9 2.83 11.34 13.90
C SER A 9 2.18 11.00 15.24
N GLY A 10 2.00 9.72 15.57
CA GLY A 10 1.37 9.27 16.81
C GLY A 10 -0.14 9.51 16.89
N ALA A 11 -0.82 9.83 15.78
CA ALA A 11 -2.25 10.10 15.77
C ALA A 11 -2.88 9.96 14.37
N PHE A 12 -4.16 9.57 14.32
CA PHE A 12 -4.97 9.53 13.11
C PHE A 12 -6.09 10.57 13.21
N THR A 13 -5.93 11.71 12.54
CA THR A 13 -6.97 12.75 12.46
C THR A 13 -7.55 12.82 11.05
N ALA A 14 -8.81 13.28 10.93
CA ALA A 14 -9.51 13.32 9.64
C ALA A 14 -8.78 14.17 8.58
N ASP A 15 -8.12 15.25 9.01
CA ASP A 15 -7.42 16.18 8.13
C ASP A 15 -5.93 15.86 7.96
N ALA A 16 -5.39 14.87 8.68
CA ALA A 16 -3.98 14.51 8.59
C ALA A 16 -3.64 13.93 7.21
N LYS A 17 -2.79 14.67 6.48
CA LYS A 17 -2.23 14.26 5.20
C LYS A 17 -0.70 14.37 5.26
N PRO A 18 0.03 13.40 4.68
CA PRO A 18 1.45 13.55 4.45
C PRO A 18 1.72 14.82 3.63
N PRO A 19 2.86 15.51 3.88
CA PRO A 19 3.28 16.59 3.01
C PRO A 19 3.47 16.08 1.58
N ASN A 20 3.30 16.96 0.59
CA ASN A 20 3.54 16.68 -0.83
C ASN A 20 2.65 15.59 -1.46
N ILE A 21 1.53 15.23 -0.82
CA ILE A 21 0.62 14.27 -1.43
C ILE A 21 -0.24 14.90 -2.53
N LYS A 22 -0.06 14.42 -3.76
CA LYS A 22 -0.89 14.76 -4.92
C LYS A 22 -1.55 13.49 -5.42
N ARG A 23 -2.88 13.52 -5.55
CA ARG A 23 -3.62 12.44 -6.22
C ARG A 23 -3.32 12.51 -7.73
N PRO A 24 -2.83 11.43 -8.35
CA PRO A 24 -2.65 11.37 -9.80
C PRO A 24 -3.97 11.60 -10.53
N ILE A 25 -3.94 12.36 -11.63
CA ILE A 25 -5.09 12.59 -12.52
C ILE A 25 -4.90 11.95 -13.90
N THR A 26 -3.68 11.48 -14.18
CA THR A 26 -3.31 10.74 -15.40
C THR A 26 -2.71 9.38 -15.05
N VAL A 27 -2.68 8.45 -16.02
CA VAL A 27 -2.13 7.10 -15.82
C VAL A 27 -0.61 7.17 -15.65
N GLU A 28 0.05 8.05 -16.38
CA GLU A 28 1.49 8.27 -16.41
C GLU A 28 2.01 8.74 -15.04
N GLU A 29 1.19 9.47 -14.28
CA GLU A 29 1.52 9.93 -12.92
C GLU A 29 1.43 8.81 -11.87
N LEU A 30 0.73 7.70 -12.13
CA LEU A 30 0.47 6.67 -11.11
C LEU A 30 1.76 5.99 -10.61
N ALA A 31 2.60 5.49 -11.52
CA ALA A 31 3.82 4.77 -11.16
C ALA A 31 4.85 5.65 -10.42
N PRO A 32 5.27 6.83 -10.93
CA PRO A 32 6.19 7.70 -10.20
C PRO A 32 5.57 8.24 -8.90
N GLY A 33 4.25 8.51 -8.90
CA GLY A 33 3.53 8.96 -7.71
C GLY A 33 3.52 7.90 -6.61
N TYR A 34 3.21 6.64 -6.95
CA TYR A 34 3.25 5.52 -6.01
C TYR A 34 4.66 5.29 -5.47
N LYS A 35 5.69 5.29 -6.33
CA LYS A 35 7.09 5.12 -5.91
C LYS A 35 7.48 6.17 -4.86
N ARG A 36 7.18 7.45 -5.11
CA ARG A 36 7.47 8.53 -4.16
C ARG A 36 6.78 8.30 -2.81
N VAL A 37 5.47 8.06 -2.81
CA VAL A 37 4.70 7.84 -1.57
C VAL A 37 5.20 6.60 -0.82
N HIS A 38 5.59 5.55 -1.54
CA HIS A 38 6.16 4.34 -0.95
C HIS A 38 7.50 4.62 -0.26
N GLU A 39 8.42 5.33 -0.92
CA GLU A 39 9.71 5.69 -0.30
C GLU A 39 9.52 6.57 0.94
N GLU A 40 8.66 7.58 0.88
CA GLU A 40 8.38 8.39 2.07
C GLU A 40 7.73 7.57 3.21
N ALA A 41 6.88 6.59 2.88
CA ALA A 41 6.34 5.68 3.88
C ALA A 41 7.43 4.80 4.50
N ARG A 42 8.37 4.29 3.69
CA ARG A 42 9.51 3.51 4.18
C ARG A 42 10.39 4.33 5.14
N GLU A 43 10.70 5.57 4.80
CA GLU A 43 11.52 6.43 5.65
C GLU A 43 10.84 6.74 7.00
N ARG A 44 9.52 6.97 6.99
CA ARG A 44 8.74 7.14 8.23
C ARG A 44 8.76 5.90 9.12
N LEU A 45 8.65 4.71 8.53
CA LEU A 45 8.57 3.46 9.28
C LEU A 45 9.94 2.94 9.71
N ARG A 46 11.02 3.34 9.02
CA ARG A 46 12.40 2.97 9.35
C ARG A 46 12.84 3.44 10.74
N THR A 47 12.21 4.48 11.28
CA THR A 47 12.57 5.03 12.59
C THR A 47 11.94 4.25 13.75
N LEU A 48 11.04 3.29 13.48
CA LEU A 48 10.39 2.49 14.50
C LEU A 48 11.36 1.47 15.10
N LYS A 49 11.36 1.37 16.42
CA LYS A 49 12.00 0.31 17.20
C LYS A 49 11.00 -0.82 17.45
N PRO A 50 11.45 -2.04 17.79
CA PRO A 50 10.55 -3.16 18.09
C PRO A 50 9.49 -2.83 19.15
N ILE A 51 9.87 -2.12 20.22
CA ILE A 51 8.95 -1.68 21.29
C ILE A 51 7.86 -0.73 20.77
N ASP A 52 8.10 0.01 19.69
CA ASP A 52 7.09 0.90 19.13
C ASP A 52 5.93 0.13 18.47
N LEU A 53 6.13 -1.14 18.10
CA LEU A 53 5.09 -1.99 17.50
C LEU A 53 3.99 -2.41 18.50
N GLU A 54 4.29 -2.32 19.80
CA GLU A 54 3.38 -2.64 20.90
C GLU A 54 2.54 -1.42 21.33
N LYS A 55 2.92 -0.21 20.92
CA LYS A 55 2.19 1.01 21.26
C LYS A 55 0.77 0.96 20.74
N GLU A 56 -0.15 1.41 21.58
CA GLU A 56 -1.55 1.55 21.24
C GLU A 56 -1.87 2.93 20.66
N MET A 57 -2.77 2.96 19.69
CA MET A 57 -3.21 4.17 19.01
C MET A 57 -4.72 4.12 18.82
N GLN A 58 -5.38 5.27 18.99
CA GLN A 58 -6.78 5.42 18.60
C GLN A 58 -6.88 5.43 17.08
N PHE A 59 -7.73 4.53 16.57
CA PHE A 59 -7.98 4.35 15.15
C PHE A 59 -9.46 4.02 14.93
N PHE A 60 -10.19 4.97 14.35
CA PHE A 60 -11.62 4.86 14.02
C PHE A 60 -12.49 4.32 15.18
N GLY A 61 -12.37 4.94 16.35
CA GLY A 61 -13.18 4.59 17.53
C GLY A 61 -12.76 3.28 18.22
N SER A 62 -11.63 2.69 17.81
CA SER A 62 -11.03 1.53 18.47
C SER A 62 -9.56 1.78 18.79
N THR A 63 -9.07 1.16 19.86
CA THR A 63 -7.64 1.12 20.15
C THR A 63 -7.00 -0.01 19.37
N GLN A 64 -5.90 0.28 18.66
CA GLN A 64 -5.14 -0.70 17.87
C GLN A 64 -3.65 -0.58 18.19
N THR A 65 -2.92 -1.69 18.20
CA THR A 65 -1.46 -1.65 18.26
C THR A 65 -0.88 -1.14 16.94
N VAL A 66 0.32 -0.53 16.98
CA VAL A 66 1.06 -0.14 15.77
C VAL A 66 1.27 -1.36 14.86
N SER A 67 1.61 -2.53 15.41
CA SER A 67 1.71 -3.78 14.64
C SER A 67 0.43 -4.15 13.90
N ALA A 68 -0.73 -4.08 14.58
CA ALA A 68 -2.02 -4.37 13.96
C ALA A 68 -2.36 -3.37 12.84
N LEU A 69 -2.04 -2.08 13.03
CA LEU A 69 -2.24 -1.05 12.00
C LEU A 69 -1.37 -1.29 10.76
N LEU A 70 -0.09 -1.60 10.95
CA LEU A 70 0.82 -1.88 9.84
C LEU A 70 0.43 -3.17 9.09
N TRP A 71 0.01 -4.21 9.82
CA TRP A 71 -0.37 -5.48 9.24
C TRP A 71 -1.74 -5.41 8.54
N ASN A 72 -2.80 -5.10 9.28
CA ASN A 72 -4.16 -5.19 8.78
C ASN A 72 -4.54 -4.01 7.87
N ILE A 73 -4.22 -2.79 8.29
CA ILE A 73 -4.73 -1.58 7.66
C ILE A 73 -3.83 -1.10 6.52
N MET A 74 -2.53 -1.38 6.59
CA MET A 74 -1.58 -1.02 5.54
C MET A 74 -1.28 -2.19 4.60
N LEU A 75 -0.70 -3.29 5.10
CA LEU A 75 -0.22 -4.38 4.25
C LEU A 75 -1.38 -5.19 3.64
N LEU A 76 -2.28 -5.74 4.45
CA LEU A 76 -3.39 -6.57 3.93
C LEU A 76 -4.34 -5.75 3.06
N HIS A 77 -4.58 -4.48 3.40
CA HIS A 77 -5.38 -3.58 2.57
C HIS A 77 -4.72 -3.29 1.21
N LEU A 78 -3.39 -3.12 1.17
CA LEU A 78 -2.64 -2.99 -0.09
C LEU A 78 -2.75 -4.26 -0.92
N VAL A 79 -2.62 -5.44 -0.31
CA VAL A 79 -2.80 -6.73 -1.00
C VAL A 79 -4.21 -6.87 -1.57
N HIS A 80 -5.23 -6.51 -0.79
CA HIS A 80 -6.63 -6.51 -1.21
C HIS A 80 -6.85 -5.64 -2.47
N HIS A 81 -6.40 -4.39 -2.44
CA HIS A 81 -6.55 -3.49 -3.59
C HIS A 81 -5.65 -3.86 -4.77
N ARG A 82 -4.47 -4.46 -4.54
CA ARG A 82 -3.65 -5.01 -5.63
C ARG A 82 -4.37 -6.15 -6.34
N GLY A 83 -5.12 -6.97 -5.60
CA GLY A 83 -6.02 -7.98 -6.16
C GLY A 83 -7.08 -7.36 -7.06
N GLN A 84 -7.79 -6.33 -6.58
CA GLN A 84 -8.78 -5.60 -7.38
C GLN A 84 -8.16 -4.98 -8.65
N LEU A 85 -7.01 -4.31 -8.53
CA LEU A 85 -6.29 -3.72 -9.66
C LEU A 85 -5.91 -4.79 -10.70
N SER A 86 -5.50 -5.99 -10.26
CA SER A 86 -5.16 -7.08 -11.17
C SER A 86 -6.35 -7.56 -12.01
N VAL A 87 -7.57 -7.52 -11.47
CA VAL A 87 -8.80 -7.85 -12.22
C VAL A 87 -9.08 -6.75 -13.24
N LEU A 88 -9.00 -5.49 -12.84
CA LEU A 88 -9.22 -4.34 -13.72
C LEU A 88 -8.25 -4.31 -14.90
N VAL A 89 -6.95 -4.57 -14.66
CA VAL A 89 -5.94 -4.65 -15.72
C VAL A 89 -6.30 -5.75 -16.73
N ARG A 90 -6.74 -6.93 -16.29
CA ARG A 90 -7.17 -8.01 -17.19
C ARG A 90 -8.40 -7.63 -18.00
N LEU A 91 -9.40 -7.00 -17.37
CA LEU A 91 -10.62 -6.55 -18.06
C LEU A 91 -10.32 -5.49 -19.13
N ALA A 92 -9.29 -4.68 -18.91
CA ALA A 92 -8.79 -3.72 -19.90
C ALA A 92 -7.89 -4.35 -20.99
N GLY A 93 -7.71 -5.68 -20.99
CA GLY A 93 -6.86 -6.39 -21.94
C GLY A 93 -5.35 -6.33 -21.63
N GLY A 94 -4.96 -5.82 -20.46
CA GLY A 94 -3.57 -5.75 -20.02
C GLY A 94 -3.04 -7.07 -19.46
N VAL A 95 -1.71 -7.20 -19.48
CA VAL A 95 -1.00 -8.33 -18.86
C VAL A 95 -0.64 -7.95 -17.43
N VAL A 96 -1.06 -8.78 -16.48
CA VAL A 96 -0.76 -8.55 -15.05
C VAL A 96 0.64 -9.10 -14.74
N PRO A 97 1.44 -8.39 -13.92
CA PRO A 97 2.72 -8.91 -13.44
C PRO A 97 2.55 -10.19 -12.61
N GLU A 98 3.63 -10.95 -12.50
CA GLU A 98 3.70 -12.11 -11.62
C GLU A 98 3.50 -11.71 -10.14
N LEU A 99 2.79 -12.54 -9.37
CA LEU A 99 2.55 -12.30 -7.93
C LEU A 99 3.02 -13.45 -7.05
N PHE A 100 2.58 -14.68 -7.36
CA PHE A 100 2.86 -15.89 -6.57
C PHE A 100 3.25 -17.07 -7.47
N GLY A 101 3.83 -16.79 -8.64
CA GLY A 101 3.96 -17.73 -9.75
C GLY A 101 3.39 -17.16 -11.05
N PRO A 102 3.74 -17.76 -12.19
CA PRO A 102 3.43 -17.23 -13.51
C PRO A 102 1.93 -17.07 -13.72
N THR A 103 1.55 -15.96 -14.33
CA THR A 103 0.15 -15.73 -14.73
C THR A 103 -0.24 -16.66 -15.87
N ARG A 104 -1.55 -16.88 -16.05
CA ARG A 104 -2.08 -17.67 -17.18
C ARG A 104 -1.57 -17.17 -18.52
N GLU A 105 -1.47 -15.85 -18.68
CA GLU A 105 -1.00 -15.19 -19.89
C GLU A 105 0.48 -15.53 -20.15
N GLN A 106 1.33 -15.49 -19.12
CA GLN A 106 2.75 -15.84 -19.20
C GLN A 106 2.96 -17.34 -19.47
N SER A 107 2.25 -18.23 -18.76
CA SER A 107 2.35 -19.67 -18.99
C SER A 107 1.94 -20.06 -20.42
N ARG A 108 0.91 -19.40 -20.97
CA ARG A 108 0.49 -19.60 -22.37
C ARG A 108 1.51 -19.07 -23.38
N ALA A 109 2.24 -18.01 -23.06
CA ALA A 109 3.30 -17.50 -23.92
C ALA A 109 4.52 -18.45 -23.91
N ALA A 110 4.92 -18.93 -22.73
CA ALA A 110 6.04 -19.86 -22.57
C ALA A 110 5.79 -21.20 -23.28
N ALA A 111 4.55 -21.70 -23.29
CA ALA A 111 4.20 -22.97 -23.95
C ALA A 111 4.14 -22.91 -25.49
N ARG A 112 4.33 -21.73 -26.10
CA ARG A 112 4.30 -21.54 -27.56
C ARG A 112 5.69 -21.40 -28.19
N ASN A 113 6.74 -21.38 -27.37
CA ASN A 113 8.14 -21.34 -27.78
C ASN A 113 8.78 -22.72 -27.59
#